data_AF-A0A3D5BN76-F1
#
_entry.id   AF-A0A3D5BN76-F1
#
_cell.length_a   1.000
_cell.length_b   1.000
_cell.length_c   1.000
_cell.angle_alpha   90.00
_cell.angle_beta   90.00
_cell.angle_gamma   90.00
#
_symmetry.space_group_name_H-M   'P 1'
#
loop_
_entity.id
_entity.type
_entity.pdbx_description
1 polymer ?
#
loop_
_entity_poly.entity_id
_entity_poly.type
_entity_poly.pdbx_seq_one_letter_code
_entity_poly.pdbx_strand_id
1 'polypeptide(L)'
;MPQDLINPALTANTEFTHLNQDGSARMVDVGGKQNSQRQAIASALVQTTPAVIALLQSAGLKKGDALACARIAGIMAAKKTSDLIPLCHSLALNKVEIEFSLDERLGQLRIVATCAVNGNTGVEMEALTAAAVSALTIHDMCKAVDPALVIGQIQLEEKTGGKSGLWQRAAFLAQRPAPTHTVPANSAQTNTTQINTAQIKSGASHNGATS
;
A
#
# COMPACT_ATOMS: atom_id res chain seq x y z
N MET A 1 -20.13 -19.41 19.73
CA MET A 1 -19.90 -19.05 18.32
C MET A 1 -21.19 -19.41 17.57
N PRO A 2 -21.94 -18.46 16.99
CA PRO A 2 -23.15 -18.79 16.23
C PRO A 2 -22.77 -19.60 15.00
N GLN A 3 -23.46 -20.72 14.77
CA GLN A 3 -23.19 -21.69 13.71
C GLN A 3 -23.67 -21.21 12.32
N ASP A 4 -24.19 -19.97 12.22
CA ASP A 4 -24.97 -19.49 11.08
C ASP A 4 -24.14 -18.74 10.01
N LEU A 5 -22.80 -18.76 10.08
CA LEU A 5 -21.91 -18.11 9.10
C LEU A 5 -21.25 -19.07 8.12
N ILE A 6 -21.51 -20.37 8.21
CA ILE A 6 -21.02 -21.34 7.22
C ILE A 6 -22.04 -21.41 6.08
N ASN A 7 -21.64 -20.94 4.91
CA ASN A 7 -22.42 -21.07 3.68
C ASN A 7 -22.78 -22.55 3.44
N PRO A 8 -24.07 -22.92 3.35
CA PRO A 8 -24.50 -24.32 3.19
C PRO A 8 -23.97 -25.00 1.91
N ALA A 9 -23.46 -24.22 0.94
CA ALA A 9 -22.75 -24.73 -0.23
C ALA A 9 -21.38 -25.39 0.05
N LEU A 10 -20.86 -25.33 1.29
CA LEU A 10 -19.60 -25.96 1.70
C LEU A 10 -19.70 -27.46 2.03
N THR A 11 -20.88 -28.08 1.89
CA THR A 11 -21.10 -29.49 2.20
C THR A 11 -20.76 -30.47 1.06
N ALA A 12 -20.31 -29.97 -0.09
CA ALA A 12 -19.76 -30.79 -1.16
C ALA A 12 -18.22 -30.70 -1.15
N ASN A 13 -17.55 -31.79 -0.72
CA ASN A 13 -16.11 -32.07 -0.84
C ASN A 13 -15.25 -30.93 -1.42
N THR A 14 -15.01 -29.90 -0.61
CA THR A 14 -14.06 -28.85 -0.96
C THR A 14 -12.69 -29.39 -0.56
N GLU A 15 -12.01 -30.06 -1.49
CA GLU A 15 -10.62 -30.46 -1.29
C GLU A 15 -9.81 -29.23 -0.85
N PHE A 16 -9.29 -29.25 0.37
CA PHE A 16 -8.35 -28.24 0.85
C PHE A 16 -7.10 -28.35 -0.03
N THR A 17 -6.99 -27.49 -1.04
CA THR A 17 -5.94 -27.58 -2.06
C THR A 17 -4.52 -27.48 -1.48
N HIS A 18 -4.38 -26.89 -0.29
CA HIS A 18 -3.12 -26.73 0.45
C HIS A 18 -2.74 -27.92 1.35
N LEU A 19 -3.52 -28.99 1.39
CA LEU A 19 -3.21 -30.19 2.16
C LEU A 19 -3.00 -31.39 1.24
N ASN A 20 -2.05 -32.25 1.59
CA ASN A 20 -1.92 -33.58 1.04
C ASN A 20 -2.96 -34.53 1.67
N GLN A 21 -3.10 -35.75 1.13
CA GLN A 21 -3.99 -36.78 1.66
C GLN A 21 -3.65 -37.20 3.11
N ASP A 22 -2.40 -36.99 3.54
CA ASP A 22 -1.93 -37.24 4.91
C ASP A 22 -2.09 -36.02 5.84
N GLY A 23 -2.65 -34.91 5.35
CA GLY A 23 -2.82 -33.67 6.11
C GLY A 23 -1.58 -32.77 6.16
N SER A 24 -0.48 -33.12 5.49
CA SER A 24 0.70 -32.25 5.40
C SER A 24 0.46 -31.06 4.48
N ALA A 25 1.04 -29.90 4.84
CA ALA A 25 0.92 -28.66 4.07
C ALA A 25 1.68 -28.77 2.74
N ARG A 26 1.05 -28.32 1.64
CA ARG A 26 1.67 -28.26 0.32
C ARG A 26 1.35 -26.96 -0.40
N MET A 27 2.31 -26.45 -1.16
CA MET A 27 2.06 -25.41 -2.14
C MET A 27 1.38 -26.04 -3.37
N VAL A 28 0.28 -25.45 -3.82
CA VAL A 28 -0.49 -25.95 -4.97
C VAL A 28 0.32 -25.77 -6.25
N ASP A 29 0.43 -26.79 -7.09
CA ASP A 29 1.00 -26.61 -8.43
C ASP A 29 0.08 -25.75 -9.32
N VAL A 30 0.66 -24.72 -9.93
CA VAL A 30 -0.02 -23.78 -10.83
C VAL A 30 0.61 -23.74 -12.22
N GLY A 31 1.61 -24.58 -12.50
CA GLY A 31 2.34 -24.60 -13.77
C GLY A 31 1.46 -24.88 -14.98
N GLY A 32 0.47 -25.77 -14.84
CA GLY A 32 -0.49 -26.09 -15.90
C GLY A 32 -1.68 -25.13 -16.04
N LYS A 33 -1.81 -24.12 -15.17
CA LYS A 33 -2.92 -23.15 -15.23
C LYS A 33 -2.64 -22.08 -16.29
N GLN A 34 -3.68 -21.56 -16.92
CA GLN A 34 -3.53 -20.46 -17.88
C GLN A 34 -3.13 -19.16 -17.19
N ASN A 35 -2.21 -18.43 -17.83
CA ASN A 35 -1.84 -17.08 -17.43
C ASN A 35 -2.96 -16.10 -17.81
N SER A 36 -3.34 -15.22 -16.88
CA SER A 36 -4.33 -14.18 -17.10
C SER A 36 -3.99 -12.93 -16.28
N GLN A 37 -4.50 -11.77 -16.70
CA GLN A 37 -4.51 -10.59 -15.85
C GLN A 37 -5.36 -10.84 -14.60
N ARG A 38 -4.83 -10.51 -13.43
CA ARG A 38 -5.47 -10.70 -12.14
C ARG A 38 -5.25 -9.47 -11.29
N GLN A 39 -6.27 -9.08 -10.55
CA GLN A 39 -6.22 -7.97 -9.62
C GLN A 39 -6.90 -8.37 -8.32
N ALA A 40 -6.40 -7.84 -7.20
CA ALA A 40 -7.07 -7.91 -5.92
C ALA A 40 -7.04 -6.54 -5.26
N ILE A 41 -8.14 -6.20 -4.59
CA ILE A 41 -8.27 -5.02 -3.73
C ILE A 41 -8.57 -5.52 -2.33
N ALA A 42 -7.78 -5.09 -1.36
CA ALA A 42 -8.00 -5.35 0.06
C ALA A 42 -8.05 -4.03 0.83
N SER A 43 -8.66 -4.05 2.01
CA SER A 43 -8.66 -2.90 2.90
C SER A 43 -8.21 -3.27 4.31
N ALA A 44 -7.88 -2.25 5.10
CA ALA A 44 -7.72 -2.29 6.54
C ALA A 44 -8.31 -1.01 7.15
N LEU A 45 -8.82 -1.09 8.38
CA LEU A 45 -9.30 0.05 9.14
C LEU A 45 -8.43 0.25 10.38
N VAL A 46 -8.01 1.49 10.59
CA VAL A 46 -7.34 1.96 11.79
C VAL A 46 -8.30 2.87 12.54
N GLN A 47 -8.65 2.48 13.77
CA GLN A 47 -9.44 3.28 14.69
C GLN A 47 -8.53 3.92 15.74
N THR A 48 -8.59 5.24 15.84
CA THR A 48 -7.80 6.07 16.76
C THR A 48 -8.63 7.29 17.19
N THR A 49 -7.97 8.35 17.63
CA THR A 49 -8.61 9.61 18.05
C THR A 49 -8.63 10.65 16.91
N PRO A 50 -9.59 11.59 16.91
CA PRO A 50 -9.59 12.73 15.99
C PRO A 50 -8.27 13.50 15.97
N ALA A 51 -7.66 13.70 17.14
CA ALA A 51 -6.38 14.40 17.27
C ALA A 51 -5.23 13.69 16.51
N VAL A 52 -5.19 12.36 16.54
CA VAL A 52 -4.20 11.59 15.76
C VAL A 52 -4.47 11.72 14.27
N ILE A 53 -5.73 11.71 13.83
CA ILE A 53 -6.07 11.92 12.42
C ILE A 53 -5.64 13.31 11.94
N ALA A 54 -5.86 14.36 12.73
CA ALA A 54 -5.38 15.71 12.42
C ALA A 54 -3.84 15.78 12.32
N LEU A 55 -3.12 15.07 13.19
CA LEU A 55 -1.66 14.96 13.11
C LEU A 55 -1.20 14.24 11.85
N LEU A 56 -1.91 13.19 11.41
CA LEU A 56 -1.62 12.48 10.17
C LEU A 56 -1.84 13.37 8.94
N GLN A 57 -2.93 14.14 8.89
CA GLN A 57 -3.23 15.05 7.78
C GLN A 57 -2.22 16.18 7.64
N SER A 58 -1.72 16.70 8.76
CA SER A 58 -0.75 17.81 8.80
C SER A 58 0.71 17.36 8.72
N ALA A 59 0.97 16.04 8.64
CA ALA A 59 2.31 15.46 8.78
C ALA A 59 3.04 15.93 10.07
N GLY A 60 2.28 16.20 11.14
CA GLY A 60 2.76 16.84 12.37
C GLY A 60 3.38 15.88 13.41
N LEU A 61 3.57 14.60 13.08
CA LEU A 61 4.19 13.64 13.99
C LEU A 61 5.69 13.89 14.09
N LYS A 62 6.26 13.77 15.30
CA LYS A 62 7.71 13.89 15.54
C LYS A 62 8.54 12.89 14.73
N LYS A 63 7.95 11.77 14.33
CA LYS A 63 8.58 10.72 13.51
C LYS A 63 8.57 11.02 12.00
N GLY A 64 7.95 12.13 11.58
CA GLY A 64 7.78 12.50 10.17
C GLY A 64 6.46 12.01 9.57
N ASP A 65 6.40 11.96 8.24
CA ASP A 65 5.20 11.62 7.49
C ASP A 65 4.87 10.11 7.59
N ALA A 66 3.91 9.80 8.45
CA ALA A 66 3.43 8.43 8.67
C ALA A 66 2.68 7.83 7.48
N LEU A 67 1.95 8.64 6.69
CA LEU A 67 1.21 8.15 5.54
C LEU A 67 2.18 7.78 4.41
N ALA A 68 3.19 8.61 4.16
CA ALA A 68 4.25 8.29 3.20
C ALA A 68 5.03 7.03 3.62
N CYS A 69 5.38 6.91 4.90
CA CYS A 69 6.07 5.72 5.42
C CYS A 69 5.21 4.46 5.27
N ALA A 70 3.94 4.51 5.67
CA ALA A 70 3.01 3.39 5.56
C ALA A 70 2.78 2.95 4.11
N ARG A 71 2.74 3.89 3.16
CA ARG A 71 2.63 3.61 1.72
C ARG A 71 3.82 2.79 1.21
N ILE A 72 5.04 3.19 1.56
CA ILE A 72 6.26 2.48 1.17
C ILE A 72 6.28 1.09 1.82
N ALA A 73 5.93 1.02 3.11
CA ALA A 73 5.87 -0.25 3.84
C ALA A 73 4.86 -1.23 3.21
N GLY A 74 3.66 -0.77 2.83
CA GLY A 74 2.67 -1.56 2.12
C GLY A 74 3.17 -2.09 0.77
N ILE A 75 3.82 -1.23 -0.04
CA ILE A 75 4.41 -1.62 -1.34
C ILE A 75 5.51 -2.66 -1.15
N MET A 76 6.37 -2.49 -0.14
CA MET A 76 7.42 -3.46 0.18
C MET A 76 6.83 -4.78 0.67
N ALA A 77 5.80 -4.73 1.50
CA ALA A 77 5.13 -5.90 2.05
C ALA A 77 4.46 -6.75 0.96
N ALA A 78 3.76 -6.12 0.01
CA ALA A 78 3.17 -6.82 -1.14
C ALA A 78 4.20 -7.69 -1.86
N LYS A 79 5.40 -7.14 -2.12
CA LYS A 79 6.50 -7.84 -2.80
C LYS A 79 7.16 -8.93 -1.97
N LYS A 80 6.96 -8.93 -0.64
CA LYS A 80 7.51 -9.92 0.29
C LYS A 80 6.46 -10.92 0.79
N THR A 81 5.27 -10.95 0.19
CA THR A 81 4.17 -11.79 0.65
C THR A 81 4.54 -13.27 0.69
N SER A 82 5.25 -13.79 -0.31
CA SER A 82 5.70 -15.18 -0.33
C SER A 82 6.72 -15.53 0.76
N ASP A 83 7.44 -14.54 1.28
CA ASP A 83 8.40 -14.74 2.37
C ASP A 83 7.68 -14.82 3.72
N LEU A 84 6.47 -14.25 3.82
CA LEU A 84 5.69 -14.17 5.05
C LEU A 84 4.60 -15.24 5.13
N ILE A 85 3.98 -15.58 4.01
CA ILE A 85 2.86 -16.53 3.92
C ILE A 85 3.39 -17.86 3.34
N PRO A 86 3.54 -18.92 4.15
CA PRO A 86 4.38 -20.08 3.81
C PRO A 86 4.08 -20.81 2.48
N LEU A 87 2.83 -20.78 2.03
CA LEU A 87 2.37 -21.51 0.84
C LEU A 87 1.97 -20.60 -0.32
N CYS A 88 2.29 -19.30 -0.24
CA CYS A 88 2.11 -18.39 -1.37
C CYS A 88 3.20 -18.60 -2.41
N HIS A 89 2.81 -18.56 -3.69
CA HIS A 89 3.76 -18.52 -4.79
C HIS A 89 4.49 -17.18 -4.81
N SER A 90 5.74 -17.18 -5.27
CA SER A 90 6.42 -15.93 -5.60
C SER A 90 5.86 -15.37 -6.91
N LEU A 91 5.44 -14.10 -6.90
CA LEU A 91 4.78 -13.43 -8.02
C LEU A 91 5.51 -12.15 -8.43
N ALA A 92 5.74 -12.00 -9.74
CA ALA A 92 6.26 -10.76 -10.31
C ALA A 92 5.14 -9.73 -10.47
N LEU A 93 4.83 -9.00 -9.39
CA LEU A 93 3.76 -8.01 -9.36
C LEU A 93 3.93 -6.92 -10.44
N ASN A 94 2.84 -6.62 -11.17
CA ASN A 94 2.79 -5.57 -12.18
C ASN A 94 2.40 -4.20 -11.57
N LYS A 95 1.56 -4.20 -10.53
CA LYS A 95 1.07 -2.99 -9.87
C LYS A 95 0.90 -3.25 -8.38
N VAL A 96 1.30 -2.27 -7.56
CA VAL A 96 0.91 -2.14 -6.16
C VAL A 96 0.57 -0.68 -5.90
N GLU A 97 -0.62 -0.42 -5.39
CA GLU A 97 -1.14 0.91 -5.06
C GLU A 97 -1.74 0.88 -3.66
N ILE A 98 -1.45 1.91 -2.86
CA ILE A 98 -1.98 2.07 -1.50
C ILE A 98 -2.73 3.40 -1.47
N GLU A 99 -3.93 3.44 -0.94
CA GLU A 99 -4.75 4.65 -0.82
C GLU A 99 -5.19 4.81 0.64
N PHE A 100 -5.30 6.06 1.08
CA PHE A 100 -5.70 6.40 2.44
C PHE A 100 -6.95 7.28 2.40
N SER A 101 -7.85 7.08 3.35
CA SER A 101 -9.00 7.94 3.57
C SER A 101 -9.17 8.19 5.05
N LEU A 102 -9.13 9.46 5.43
CA LEU A 102 -9.10 9.90 6.81
C LEU A 102 -10.44 10.55 7.15
N ASP A 103 -11.12 10.04 8.17
CA ASP A 103 -12.29 10.68 8.80
C ASP A 103 -11.87 11.16 10.19
N GLU A 104 -11.56 12.45 10.29
CA GLU A 104 -11.13 13.07 11.55
C GLU A 104 -12.23 13.00 12.61
N ARG A 105 -13.49 13.23 12.23
CA ARG A 105 -14.62 13.24 13.16
C ARG A 105 -14.83 11.86 13.80
N LEU A 106 -14.66 10.79 13.03
CA LEU A 106 -14.78 9.42 13.52
C LEU A 106 -13.47 8.86 14.10
N GLY A 107 -12.35 9.57 13.96
CA GLY A 107 -11.04 9.07 14.36
C GLY A 107 -10.61 7.84 13.54
N GLN A 108 -10.95 7.80 12.26
CA GLN A 108 -10.77 6.63 11.40
C GLN A 108 -9.82 6.90 10.25
N LEU A 109 -8.95 5.92 9.98
CA LEU A 109 -8.14 5.85 8.77
C LEU A 109 -8.46 4.54 8.06
N ARG A 110 -8.99 4.64 6.85
CA ARG A 110 -9.14 3.49 5.94
C ARG A 110 -7.92 3.41 5.02
N ILE A 111 -7.40 2.21 4.87
CA ILE A 111 -6.31 1.87 3.97
C ILE A 111 -6.88 0.94 2.91
N VAL A 112 -6.62 1.23 1.63
CA VAL A 112 -6.98 0.36 0.51
C VAL A 112 -5.71 -0.01 -0.25
N ALA A 113 -5.50 -1.29 -0.48
CA ALA A 113 -4.37 -1.79 -1.25
C ALA A 113 -4.88 -2.51 -2.51
N THR A 114 -4.39 -2.09 -3.67
CA THR A 114 -4.67 -2.72 -4.96
C THR A 114 -3.40 -3.35 -5.51
N CYS A 115 -3.42 -4.66 -5.76
CA CYS A 115 -2.33 -5.41 -6.38
C CYS A 115 -2.78 -6.03 -7.70
N ALA A 116 -1.90 -6.09 -8.69
CA ALA A 116 -2.17 -6.75 -9.96
C ALA A 116 -0.97 -7.56 -10.48
N VAL A 117 -1.26 -8.65 -11.19
CA VAL A 117 -0.28 -9.52 -11.84
C VAL A 117 -0.81 -10.11 -13.14
N ASN A 118 0.09 -10.44 -14.07
CA ASN A 118 -0.16 -11.38 -15.14
C ASN A 118 0.39 -12.74 -14.73
N GLY A 119 -0.46 -13.63 -14.22
CA GLY A 119 0.00 -14.91 -13.68
C GLY A 119 -1.05 -16.03 -13.62
N ASN A 120 -0.60 -17.17 -13.09
CA ASN A 120 -1.37 -18.42 -13.03
C ASN A 120 -2.14 -18.58 -11.70
N THR A 121 -1.91 -17.68 -10.74
CA THR A 121 -2.58 -17.61 -9.44
C THR A 121 -2.92 -16.16 -9.09
N GLY A 122 -3.88 -15.98 -8.18
CA GLY A 122 -4.35 -14.66 -7.76
C GLY A 122 -3.36 -13.90 -6.87
N VAL A 123 -3.70 -12.65 -6.58
CA VAL A 123 -2.89 -11.70 -5.77
C VAL A 123 -3.62 -11.21 -4.53
N GLU A 124 -4.59 -12.01 -4.04
CA GLU A 124 -5.38 -11.69 -2.86
C GLU A 124 -4.48 -11.48 -1.63
N MET A 125 -3.47 -12.33 -1.47
CA MET A 125 -2.57 -12.29 -0.32
C MET A 125 -1.63 -11.08 -0.36
N GLU A 126 -1.21 -10.66 -1.55
CA GLU A 126 -0.37 -9.47 -1.71
C GLU A 126 -1.14 -8.20 -1.33
N ALA A 127 -2.40 -8.09 -1.75
CA ALA A 127 -3.25 -6.97 -1.37
C ALA A 127 -3.52 -6.94 0.15
N LEU A 128 -3.88 -8.10 0.74
CA LEU A 128 -4.13 -8.23 2.18
C LEU A 128 -2.89 -7.89 3.01
N THR A 129 -1.74 -8.42 2.62
CA THR A 129 -0.47 -8.20 3.31
C THR A 129 -0.04 -6.74 3.23
N ALA A 130 -0.23 -6.10 2.06
CA ALA A 130 0.05 -4.69 1.88
C ALA A 130 -0.82 -3.80 2.80
N ALA A 131 -2.13 -4.07 2.88
CA ALA A 131 -3.04 -3.33 3.75
C ALA A 131 -2.68 -3.53 5.23
N ALA A 132 -2.41 -4.78 5.64
CA ALA A 132 -2.04 -5.12 7.01
C ALA A 132 -0.75 -4.43 7.46
N VAL A 133 0.31 -4.51 6.67
CA VAL A 133 1.60 -3.91 7.02
C VAL A 133 1.57 -2.38 6.97
N SER A 134 0.77 -1.80 6.07
CA SER A 134 0.49 -0.36 6.08
C SER A 134 -0.15 0.05 7.42
N ALA A 135 -1.14 -0.69 7.90
CA ALA A 135 -1.80 -0.43 9.18
C ALA A 135 -0.85 -0.59 10.38
N LEU A 136 -0.02 -1.65 10.39
CA LEU A 136 1.01 -1.85 11.41
C LEU A 136 2.03 -0.70 11.42
N THR A 137 2.38 -0.17 10.25
CA THR A 137 3.28 0.98 10.13
C THR A 137 2.64 2.25 10.70
N ILE A 138 1.35 2.48 10.45
CA ILE A 138 0.62 3.59 11.09
C ILE A 138 0.65 3.44 12.61
N HIS A 139 0.38 2.24 13.14
CA HIS A 139 0.48 2.00 14.57
C HIS A 139 1.90 2.30 15.08
N ASP A 140 2.97 1.85 14.40
CA ASP A 140 4.34 2.14 14.82
C ASP A 140 4.62 3.65 14.91
N MET A 141 4.15 4.40 13.92
CA MET A 141 4.33 5.84 13.81
C MET A 141 3.52 6.62 14.86
N CYS A 142 2.35 6.11 15.25
CA CYS A 142 1.42 6.80 16.15
C CYS A 142 1.45 6.32 17.61
N LYS A 143 2.05 5.16 17.94
CA LYS A 143 1.97 4.53 19.28
C LYS A 143 2.45 5.39 20.46
N ALA A 144 3.24 6.43 20.20
CA ALA A 144 3.68 7.36 21.24
C ALA A 144 2.60 8.40 21.61
N VAL A 145 1.67 8.66 20.70
CA VAL A 145 0.53 9.59 20.88
C VAL A 145 -0.73 8.82 21.28
N ASP A 146 -0.98 7.69 20.64
CA ASP A 146 -2.10 6.81 20.94
C ASP A 146 -1.67 5.33 20.88
N PRO A 147 -1.30 4.72 22.02
CA PRO A 147 -0.98 3.30 22.10
C PRO A 147 -2.22 2.38 22.06
N ALA A 148 -3.43 2.95 22.16
CA ALA A 148 -4.69 2.19 22.17
C ALA A 148 -5.34 2.06 20.78
N LEU A 149 -4.66 2.57 19.74
CA LEU A 149 -5.08 2.47 18.34
C LEU A 149 -5.38 1.01 17.97
N VAL A 150 -6.53 0.78 17.34
CA VAL A 150 -6.97 -0.56 16.93
C VAL A 150 -6.84 -0.73 15.43
N ILE A 151 -6.22 -1.82 15.00
CA ILE A 151 -6.22 -2.28 13.61
C ILE A 151 -7.29 -3.36 13.47
N GLY A 152 -8.17 -3.21 12.50
CA GLY A 152 -9.23 -4.18 12.21
C GLY A 152 -9.64 -4.17 10.76
N GLN A 153 -10.64 -5.00 10.43
CA GLN A 153 -11.24 -5.08 9.10
C GLN A 153 -10.21 -5.27 7.99
N ILE A 154 -9.15 -6.04 8.24
CA ILE A 154 -8.22 -6.49 7.20
C ILE A 154 -8.95 -7.52 6.35
N GLN A 155 -9.34 -7.15 5.13
CA GLN A 155 -10.27 -7.97 4.36
C GLN A 155 -10.14 -7.75 2.85
N LEU A 156 -10.42 -8.81 2.08
CA LEU A 156 -10.52 -8.73 0.63
C LEU A 156 -11.82 -8.01 0.25
N GLU A 157 -11.73 -7.07 -0.67
CA GLU A 157 -12.85 -6.25 -1.12
C GLU A 157 -13.29 -6.64 -2.53
N GLU A 158 -12.34 -6.89 -3.40
CA GLU A 158 -12.57 -7.30 -4.78
C GLU A 158 -11.42 -8.19 -5.26
N LYS A 159 -11.72 -9.14 -6.14
CA LYS A 159 -10.73 -9.78 -6.98
C LYS A 159 -11.26 -10.06 -8.38
N THR A 160 -10.38 -10.03 -9.36
CA THR A 160 -10.69 -10.32 -10.77
C THR A 160 -9.67 -11.30 -11.37
N GLY A 161 -10.07 -11.95 -12.45
CA GLY A 161 -9.20 -12.84 -13.22
C GLY A 161 -9.19 -14.29 -12.72
N GLY A 162 -8.56 -15.15 -13.51
CA GLY A 162 -8.59 -16.60 -13.29
C GLY A 162 -9.96 -17.25 -13.47
N LYS A 163 -10.04 -18.55 -13.18
CA LYS A 163 -11.25 -19.36 -13.37
C LYS A 163 -12.44 -18.86 -12.54
N SER A 164 -12.20 -18.26 -11.37
CA SER A 164 -13.26 -17.78 -10.49
C SER A 164 -13.90 -16.46 -10.95
N GLY A 165 -13.30 -15.75 -11.91
CA GLY A 165 -13.81 -14.47 -12.39
C GLY A 165 -13.82 -13.37 -11.32
N LEU A 166 -14.79 -12.45 -11.43
CA LEU A 166 -15.00 -11.35 -10.48
C LEU A 166 -15.62 -11.88 -9.19
N TRP A 167 -15.01 -11.53 -8.06
CA TRP A 167 -15.63 -11.60 -6.74
C TRP A 167 -15.57 -10.22 -6.10
N GLN A 168 -16.67 -9.80 -5.47
CA GLN A 168 -16.78 -8.53 -4.78
C GLN A 168 -17.48 -8.71 -3.45
N ARG A 169 -16.99 -8.02 -2.42
CA ARG A 169 -17.68 -7.91 -1.14
C ARG A 169 -18.89 -7.00 -1.32
N ALA A 170 -20.07 -7.48 -0.93
CA ALA A 170 -21.34 -6.76 -1.10
C ALA A 170 -21.33 -5.32 -0.54
N ALA A 171 -20.59 -5.07 0.55
CA ALA A 171 -20.51 -3.75 1.19
C ALA A 171 -19.50 -2.77 0.53
N PHE A 172 -18.60 -3.23 -0.35
CA PHE A 172 -17.47 -2.42 -0.83
C PHE A 172 -17.87 -1.34 -1.85
N LEU A 173 -18.89 -1.60 -2.67
CA LEU A 173 -19.30 -0.70 -3.76
C LEU A 173 -19.80 0.67 -3.28
N ALA A 174 -20.24 0.78 -2.02
CA ALA A 174 -20.74 2.02 -1.44
C ALA A 174 -19.62 2.90 -0.83
N GLN A 175 -18.40 2.39 -0.67
CA GLN A 175 -17.35 2.99 0.18
C GLN A 175 -15.99 3.10 -0.51
N ARG A 176 -15.95 2.97 -1.85
CA ARG A 176 -14.71 3.12 -2.61
C ARG A 176 -14.28 4.58 -2.52
N PRO A 177 -13.15 4.91 -1.87
CA PRO A 177 -12.74 6.29 -1.77
C PRO A 177 -12.40 6.85 -3.15
N ALA A 178 -12.71 8.12 -3.39
CA ALA A 178 -12.07 8.86 -4.46
C ALA A 178 -10.59 9.05 -4.08
N PRO A 179 -9.65 8.94 -5.02
CA PRO A 179 -8.23 9.12 -4.72
C PRO A 179 -8.00 10.53 -4.17
N THR A 180 -7.70 10.65 -2.87
CA THR A 180 -7.50 11.93 -2.17
C THR A 180 -6.12 11.97 -1.55
N HIS A 181 -5.09 12.08 -2.38
CA HIS A 181 -3.83 12.70 -1.99
C HIS A 181 -3.24 13.44 -3.19
N THR A 182 -3.63 14.69 -3.37
CA THR A 182 -2.75 15.68 -3.97
C THR A 182 -1.72 16.06 -2.91
N VAL A 183 -0.47 15.66 -3.12
CA VAL A 183 0.66 16.25 -2.38
C VAL A 183 0.63 17.75 -2.67
N PRO A 184 0.60 18.65 -1.67
CA PRO A 184 0.73 20.07 -1.95
C PRO A 184 2.04 20.28 -2.71
N ALA A 185 1.94 20.92 -3.88
CA ALA A 185 3.11 21.25 -4.70
C ALA A 185 4.10 22.00 -3.82
N ASN A 186 5.27 21.38 -3.59
CA ASN A 186 6.34 22.00 -2.84
C ASN A 186 6.69 23.32 -3.54
N SER A 187 6.56 24.44 -2.84
CA SER A 187 6.94 25.76 -3.35
C SER A 187 8.43 25.72 -3.68
N ALA A 188 8.73 25.63 -4.97
CA ALA A 188 10.09 25.76 -5.47
C ALA A 188 10.62 27.15 -5.06
N GLN A 189 11.41 27.17 -3.99
CA GLN A 189 12.36 28.25 -3.77
C GLN A 189 13.36 28.18 -4.92
N THR A 190 13.15 29.01 -5.94
CA THR A 190 14.16 29.29 -6.96
C THR A 190 15.32 30.00 -6.28
N ASN A 191 16.34 29.24 -5.90
CA ASN A 191 17.67 29.77 -5.70
C ASN A 191 18.21 30.21 -7.06
N THR A 192 17.98 31.47 -7.41
CA THR A 192 18.66 32.11 -8.53
C THR A 192 20.09 32.40 -8.11
N THR A 193 21.01 31.53 -8.51
CA THR A 193 22.44 31.82 -8.54
C THR A 193 22.66 33.02 -9.49
N GLN A 194 22.89 34.20 -8.94
CA GLN A 194 23.42 35.34 -9.70
C GLN A 194 24.87 35.04 -10.07
N ILE A 195 25.08 34.61 -11.31
CA ILE A 195 26.40 34.61 -11.94
C ILE A 195 26.63 36.03 -12.43
N ASN A 196 27.54 36.75 -11.77
CA ASN A 196 27.91 38.11 -12.10
C ASN A 196 28.92 38.11 -13.26
N THR A 197 28.48 38.45 -14.47
CA THR A 197 29.34 38.61 -15.66
C THR A 197 29.23 40.03 -16.20
N ALA A 198 29.83 40.99 -15.50
CA ALA A 198 30.09 42.32 -16.06
C ALA A 198 31.22 43.01 -15.29
N GLN A 199 32.47 42.83 -15.74
CA GLN A 199 33.49 43.88 -15.85
C GLN A 199 34.85 43.26 -16.25
N ILE A 200 35.00 42.96 -17.54
CA ILE A 200 36.32 42.91 -18.19
C ILE A 200 36.18 43.68 -19.49
N LYS A 201 36.56 44.97 -19.47
CA LYS A 201 37.17 45.76 -20.56
C LYS A 201 37.00 47.27 -20.31
N SER A 202 38.07 47.91 -19.85
CA SER A 202 38.60 49.14 -20.46
C SER A 202 39.92 49.52 -19.76
N GLY A 203 40.95 49.87 -20.55
CA GLY A 203 42.24 50.33 -20.02
C GLY A 203 43.42 49.92 -20.88
N ALA A 204 43.47 50.40 -22.12
CA ALA A 204 44.65 50.33 -22.96
C ALA A 204 45.65 51.45 -22.57
N SER A 205 46.95 51.11 -22.67
CA SER A 205 48.03 51.94 -23.26
C SER A 205 49.03 52.73 -22.36
N HIS A 206 50.32 52.59 -22.78
CA HIS A 206 51.57 53.34 -22.49
C HIS A 206 52.34 52.95 -21.22
N ASN A 207 53.67 52.75 -21.17
CA ASN A 207 54.84 52.86 -22.07
C ASN A 207 55.87 51.80 -21.57
N GLY A 208 56.78 51.19 -22.33
CA GLY A 208 57.86 51.79 -23.11
C GLY A 208 59.16 51.90 -22.28
N ALA A 209 60.18 51.11 -22.68
CA ALA A 209 61.64 51.28 -22.45
C ALA A 209 62.22 50.92 -21.05
N THR A 210 62.98 49.83 -20.89
CA THR A 210 64.44 49.58 -21.11
C THR A 210 65.22 49.56 -19.79
N SER A 211 66.17 48.62 -19.74
CA SER A 211 67.23 48.33 -18.74
C SER A 211 66.80 47.80 -17.37
#